data_AF-A0A497M4C5-F1
#
_entry.id   AF-A0A497M4C5-F1
#
_cell.length_a   1.000
_cell.length_b   1.000
_cell.length_c   1.000
_cell.angle_alpha   90.00
_cell.angle_beta   90.00
_cell.angle_gamma   90.00
#
_symmetry.space_group_name_H-M   'P 1'
#
loop_
_entity.id
_entity.type
_entity.pdbx_description
1 polymer ?
#
loop_
_entity_poly.entity_id
_entity_poly.type
_entity_poly.pdbx_seq_one_letter_code
_entity_poly.pdbx_strand_id
1 'polypeptide(L)'
;MNTINLPKYVSLLKNLRAIAFFEPKGKIPTRETEWLKRKYRYRNIGIAESLILALEDEYREAFLKKPFEILEFPLEEISEFTEIISRATPETPRYVIDSLILASCYVNALLVLGRESLSILKPFTAWKMKSTAELPENEVKRNLRIVGYTILDFHNKLIEEAYKTLKRVSKELREKENFDEAKINLKKLIDKRAKMAEKDGERRFWRLKQKGKEKERTVIAYLDILPLISRILIQKKELSLNNFIYKSTQNLAMTLSLIPAFILNLRT
;
A
#
# COMPACT_ATOMS: atom_id res chain seq x y z
N MET A 1 -18.12 20.12 2.65
CA MET A 1 -16.96 19.82 3.52
C MET A 1 -17.36 18.73 4.49
N ASN A 2 -17.03 17.48 4.18
CA ASN A 2 -17.09 16.42 5.18
C ASN A 2 -16.02 16.74 6.23
N THR A 3 -16.46 17.10 7.43
CA THR A 3 -15.54 17.36 8.54
C THR A 3 -14.77 16.08 8.87
N ILE A 4 -13.45 16.16 8.83
CA ILE A 4 -12.55 15.06 9.17
C ILE A 4 -12.88 14.59 10.58
N ASN A 5 -13.21 13.30 10.74
CA ASN A 5 -13.37 12.70 12.06
C ASN A 5 -11.98 12.42 12.66
N LEU A 6 -11.30 13.49 13.09
CA LEU A 6 -9.97 13.43 13.69
C LEU A 6 -9.92 12.47 14.89
N PRO A 7 -10.92 12.41 15.80
CA PRO A 7 -10.93 11.40 16.87
C PRO A 7 -10.89 9.96 16.34
N LYS A 8 -11.70 9.63 15.34
CA LYS A 8 -11.70 8.30 14.70
C LYS A 8 -10.35 8.02 14.04
N TYR A 9 -9.84 8.96 13.26
CA TYR A 9 -8.55 8.82 12.56
C TYR A 9 -7.39 8.58 13.54
N VAL A 10 -7.26 9.39 14.59
CA VAL A 10 -6.22 9.25 15.62
C VAL A 10 -6.37 7.94 16.40
N SER A 11 -7.60 7.54 16.73
CA SER A 11 -7.87 6.24 17.38
C SER A 11 -7.43 5.07 16.50
N LEU A 12 -7.72 5.13 15.20
CA LEU A 12 -7.31 4.12 14.23
C LEU A 12 -5.80 4.07 14.06
N LEU A 13 -5.11 5.21 13.94
CA LEU A 13 -3.64 5.27 13.87
C LEU A 13 -2.96 4.53 15.04
N LYS A 14 -3.51 4.62 16.26
CA LYS A 14 -2.95 3.95 17.45
C LYS A 14 -3.30 2.46 17.53
N ASN A 15 -4.43 2.04 16.97
CA ASN A 15 -5.00 0.71 17.21
C ASN A 15 -4.93 -0.24 16.01
N LEU A 16 -4.71 0.28 14.81
CA LEU A 16 -4.53 -0.51 13.59
C LEU A 16 -3.22 -1.30 13.62
N ARG A 17 -3.30 -2.56 13.20
CA ARG A 17 -2.14 -3.47 13.15
C ARG A 17 -1.64 -3.78 11.76
N ALA A 18 -2.51 -3.68 10.77
CA ALA A 18 -2.26 -3.85 9.36
C ALA A 18 -3.48 -3.33 8.59
N ILE A 19 -3.32 -3.17 7.28
CA ILE A 19 -4.44 -3.06 6.34
C ILE A 19 -4.51 -4.35 5.54
N ALA A 20 -5.64 -5.06 5.61
CA ALA A 20 -5.87 -6.26 4.85
C ALA A 20 -6.10 -5.92 3.37
N PHE A 21 -5.54 -6.76 2.50
CA PHE A 21 -5.75 -6.71 1.07
C PHE A 21 -5.87 -8.12 0.52
N PHE A 22 -6.78 -8.32 -0.43
CA PHE A 22 -6.88 -9.53 -1.22
C PHE A 22 -7.54 -9.23 -2.56
N GLU A 23 -7.42 -10.14 -3.53
CA GLU A 23 -8.09 -9.99 -4.82
C GLU A 23 -9.55 -10.49 -4.71
N PRO A 24 -10.56 -9.59 -4.76
CA PRO A 24 -11.96 -9.96 -4.53
C PRO A 24 -12.56 -10.81 -5.66
N LYS A 25 -12.01 -10.76 -6.87
CA LYS A 25 -12.46 -11.57 -8.02
C LYS A 25 -11.78 -12.95 -8.08
N GLY A 26 -10.85 -13.22 -7.17
CA GLY A 26 -10.13 -14.49 -7.07
C GLY A 26 -10.72 -15.40 -5.99
N LYS A 27 -9.96 -16.42 -5.61
CA LYS A 27 -10.31 -17.28 -4.48
C LYS A 27 -10.28 -16.47 -3.17
N ILE A 28 -11.43 -16.38 -2.50
CA ILE A 28 -11.54 -15.68 -1.21
C ILE A 28 -10.64 -16.37 -0.16
N PRO A 29 -9.77 -15.62 0.54
CA PRO A 29 -8.81 -16.18 1.50
C PRO A 29 -9.47 -16.43 2.87
N THR A 30 -10.47 -17.33 2.92
CA THR A 30 -11.30 -17.58 4.11
C THR A 30 -10.45 -18.01 5.32
N ARG A 31 -9.39 -18.79 5.12
CA ARG A 31 -8.56 -19.29 6.23
C ARG A 31 -7.71 -18.21 6.86
N GLU A 32 -7.06 -17.39 6.04
CA GLU A 32 -6.31 -16.22 6.47
C GLU A 32 -7.25 -15.25 7.20
N THR A 33 -8.46 -15.06 6.67
CA THR A 33 -9.51 -14.23 7.28
C THR A 33 -9.91 -14.76 8.67
N GLU A 34 -10.21 -16.05 8.80
CA GLU A 34 -10.56 -16.66 10.09
C GLU A 34 -9.39 -16.68 11.08
N TRP A 35 -8.16 -16.86 10.58
CA TRP A 35 -6.97 -16.74 11.41
C TRP A 35 -6.83 -15.31 11.96
N LEU A 36 -7.07 -14.29 11.13
CA LEU A 36 -7.06 -12.90 11.60
C LEU A 36 -8.14 -12.64 12.64
N LYS A 37 -9.37 -13.12 12.44
CA LYS A 37 -10.44 -12.98 13.43
C LYS A 37 -10.05 -13.55 14.78
N ARG A 38 -9.44 -14.74 14.80
CA ARG A 38 -8.95 -15.37 16.02
C ARG A 38 -7.80 -14.61 16.68
N LYS A 39 -6.83 -14.13 15.91
CA LYS A 39 -5.59 -13.53 16.47
C LYS A 39 -5.71 -12.05 16.82
N TYR A 40 -6.55 -11.31 16.10
CA TYR A 40 -6.71 -9.87 16.27
C TYR A 40 -8.04 -9.50 16.95
N ARG A 41 -8.68 -10.41 17.70
CA ARG A 41 -9.97 -10.17 18.39
C ARG A 41 -10.08 -8.84 19.13
N TYR A 42 -8.97 -8.32 19.67
CA TYR A 42 -8.90 -7.07 20.46
C TYR A 42 -8.15 -5.93 19.77
N ARG A 43 -7.90 -6.03 18.46
CA ARG A 43 -7.13 -5.06 17.66
C ARG A 43 -7.81 -4.84 16.32
N ASN A 44 -7.54 -3.70 15.70
CA ASN A 44 -8.17 -3.37 14.44
C ASN A 44 -7.27 -3.76 13.26
N ILE A 45 -7.88 -4.32 12.22
CA ILE A 45 -7.29 -4.55 10.91
C ILE A 45 -8.06 -3.67 9.93
N GLY A 46 -7.38 -2.77 9.25
CA GLY A 46 -8.01 -1.88 8.30
C GLY A 46 -8.41 -2.62 7.03
N ILE A 47 -9.46 -2.18 6.36
CA ILE A 47 -9.81 -2.63 5.02
C ILE A 47 -10.38 -1.44 4.23
N ALA A 48 -10.00 -1.33 2.96
CA ALA A 48 -10.54 -0.28 2.09
C ALA A 48 -12.02 -0.54 1.79
N GLU A 49 -12.86 0.49 1.87
CA GLU A 49 -14.28 0.37 1.53
C GLU A 49 -14.49 -0.14 0.10
N SER A 50 -13.72 0.38 -0.86
CA SER A 50 -13.77 -0.06 -2.25
C SER A 50 -13.40 -1.54 -2.45
N LEU A 51 -12.63 -2.15 -1.53
CA LEU A 51 -12.39 -3.59 -1.54
C LEU A 51 -13.64 -4.36 -1.12
N ILE A 52 -14.36 -3.90 -0.08
CA ILE A 52 -15.62 -4.50 0.36
C ILE A 52 -16.69 -4.40 -0.72
N LEU A 53 -16.81 -3.24 -1.35
CA LEU A 53 -17.77 -3.01 -2.44
C LEU A 53 -17.48 -3.89 -3.65
N ALA A 54 -16.22 -4.28 -3.86
CA ALA A 54 -15.83 -5.19 -4.94
C ALA A 54 -16.13 -6.68 -4.64
N LEU A 55 -16.51 -7.04 -3.41
CA LEU A 55 -16.90 -8.41 -3.05
C LEU A 55 -18.34 -8.70 -3.45
N GLU A 56 -18.59 -9.98 -3.76
CA GLU A 56 -19.94 -10.53 -3.80
C GLU A 56 -20.59 -10.47 -2.41
N ASP A 57 -21.91 -10.27 -2.37
CA ASP A 57 -22.64 -9.96 -1.13
C ASP A 57 -22.46 -11.02 -0.03
N GLU A 58 -22.39 -12.30 -0.40
CA GLU A 58 -22.21 -13.41 0.54
C GLU A 58 -20.89 -13.35 1.33
N TYR A 59 -19.85 -12.69 0.81
CA TYR A 59 -18.56 -12.57 1.48
C TYR A 59 -18.41 -11.28 2.29
N ARG A 60 -19.25 -10.26 2.04
CA ARG A 60 -19.13 -8.95 2.69
C ARG A 60 -19.27 -9.03 4.21
N GLU A 61 -20.22 -9.83 4.69
CA GLU A 61 -20.55 -9.92 6.11
C GLU A 61 -19.34 -10.32 6.98
N ALA A 62 -18.42 -11.13 6.43
CA ALA A 62 -17.22 -11.56 7.13
C ALA A 62 -16.26 -10.40 7.47
N PHE A 63 -16.30 -9.32 6.70
CA PHE A 63 -15.43 -8.14 6.83
C PHE A 63 -16.14 -6.93 7.45
N LEU A 64 -17.44 -7.03 7.72
CA LEU A 64 -18.19 -6.02 8.49
C LEU A 64 -18.10 -6.25 10.01
N LYS A 65 -17.50 -7.36 10.43
CA LYS A 65 -17.33 -7.75 11.84
C LYS A 65 -15.90 -7.53 12.29
N LYS A 66 -15.70 -7.43 13.62
CA LYS A 66 -14.35 -7.42 14.22
C LYS A 66 -13.52 -8.61 13.69
N PRO A 67 -12.22 -8.41 13.40
CA PRO A 67 -11.38 -7.27 13.75
C PRO A 67 -11.33 -6.18 12.66
N PHE A 68 -12.12 -6.31 11.61
CA PHE A 68 -12.04 -5.43 10.45
C PHE A 68 -12.67 -4.07 10.73
N GLU A 69 -11.99 -3.02 10.28
CA GLU A 69 -12.46 -1.64 10.31
C GLU A 69 -12.41 -1.09 8.89
N ILE A 70 -13.54 -0.62 8.39
CA ILE A 70 -13.60 0.07 7.11
C ILE A 70 -12.89 1.41 7.27
N LEU A 71 -11.87 1.63 6.42
CA LEU A 71 -11.06 2.83 6.45
C LEU A 71 -11.54 3.85 5.43
N GLU A 72 -11.61 5.09 5.89
CA GLU A 72 -11.91 6.28 5.08
C GLU A 72 -10.63 7.09 4.84
N PHE A 73 -10.58 7.85 3.75
CA PHE A 73 -9.51 8.82 3.54
C PHE A 73 -9.62 9.95 4.58
N PRO A 74 -8.51 10.35 5.20
CA PRO A 74 -8.56 11.33 6.27
C PRO A 74 -8.82 12.76 5.77
N LEU A 75 -8.76 13.01 4.46
CA LEU A 75 -8.89 14.33 3.85
C LEU A 75 -9.62 14.24 2.51
N GLU A 76 -10.45 15.24 2.21
CA GLU A 76 -11.14 15.39 0.91
C GLU A 76 -10.13 15.47 -0.24
N GLU A 77 -9.02 16.21 -0.05
CA GLU A 77 -7.89 16.27 -1.00
C GLU A 77 -7.35 14.87 -1.36
N ILE A 78 -7.30 13.93 -0.40
CA ILE A 78 -6.83 12.58 -0.67
C ILE A 78 -7.87 11.78 -1.45
N SER A 79 -9.16 11.95 -1.13
CA SER A 79 -10.25 11.34 -1.90
C SER A 79 -10.21 11.78 -3.36
N GLU A 80 -10.15 13.10 -3.61
CA GLU A 80 -10.04 13.68 -4.96
C GLU A 80 -8.81 13.15 -5.71
N PHE A 81 -7.65 13.06 -5.04
CA PHE A 81 -6.44 12.51 -5.61
C PHE A 81 -6.63 11.06 -6.08
N THR A 82 -7.25 10.22 -5.25
CA THR A 82 -7.50 8.81 -5.58
C THR A 82 -8.47 8.66 -6.74
N GLU A 83 -9.47 9.54 -6.86
CA GLU A 83 -10.41 9.57 -7.98
C GLU A 83 -9.74 9.98 -9.29
N ILE A 84 -8.86 10.98 -9.26
CA ILE A 84 -8.09 11.39 -10.44
C ILE A 84 -7.19 10.25 -10.92
N ILE A 85 -6.45 9.60 -10.01
CA ILE A 85 -5.61 8.44 -10.36
C ILE A 85 -6.47 7.33 -10.97
N SER A 86 -7.60 6.99 -10.34
CA SER A 86 -8.45 5.89 -10.78
C SER A 86 -9.06 6.15 -12.16
N ARG A 87 -9.50 7.38 -12.44
CA ARG A 87 -9.96 7.78 -13.79
C ARG A 87 -8.85 7.72 -14.82
N ALA A 88 -7.64 8.13 -14.46
CA ALA A 88 -6.48 8.08 -15.34
C ALA A 88 -5.99 6.65 -15.60
N THR A 89 -6.34 5.67 -14.76
CA THR A 89 -5.91 4.27 -14.88
C THR A 89 -7.06 3.28 -14.68
N PRO A 90 -8.04 3.25 -15.59
CA PRO A 90 -9.18 2.33 -15.50
C PRO A 90 -8.77 0.85 -15.49
N GLU A 91 -7.59 0.53 -16.02
CA GLU A 91 -7.01 -0.81 -15.99
C GLU A 91 -6.57 -1.27 -14.58
N THR A 92 -6.43 -0.33 -13.64
CA THR A 92 -6.03 -0.62 -12.25
C THR A 92 -7.25 -0.48 -11.35
N PRO A 93 -7.72 -1.57 -10.70
CA PRO A 93 -8.93 -1.48 -9.89
C PRO A 93 -8.82 -0.52 -8.72
N ARG A 94 -9.91 0.19 -8.43
CA ARG A 94 -9.98 1.20 -7.35
C ARG A 94 -9.52 0.65 -6.00
N TYR A 95 -9.91 -0.57 -5.65
CA TYR A 95 -9.54 -1.20 -4.38
C TYR A 95 -8.03 -1.41 -4.21
N VAL A 96 -7.27 -1.54 -5.30
CA VAL A 96 -5.82 -1.61 -5.27
C VAL A 96 -5.23 -0.25 -4.91
N ILE A 97 -5.67 0.80 -5.61
CA ILE A 97 -5.21 2.18 -5.40
C ILE A 97 -5.52 2.63 -3.97
N ASP A 98 -6.77 2.44 -3.54
CA ASP A 98 -7.24 2.87 -2.22
C ASP A 98 -6.49 2.12 -1.11
N SER A 99 -6.29 0.82 -1.24
CA SER A 99 -5.58 0.03 -0.23
C SER A 99 -4.13 0.48 -0.06
N LEU A 100 -3.44 0.83 -1.16
CA LEU A 100 -2.08 1.39 -1.09
C LEU A 100 -2.08 2.78 -0.45
N ILE A 101 -2.97 3.67 -0.88
CA ILE A 101 -3.02 5.04 -0.36
C ILE A 101 -3.41 5.06 1.11
N LEU A 102 -4.39 4.25 1.52
CA LEU A 102 -4.79 4.10 2.93
C LEU A 102 -3.64 3.51 3.76
N ALA A 103 -2.87 2.55 3.25
CA ALA A 103 -1.69 2.02 3.96
C ALA A 103 -0.64 3.10 4.22
N SER A 104 -0.45 4.01 3.26
CA SER A 104 0.36 5.20 3.46
C SER A 104 -0.26 6.14 4.49
N CYS A 105 -1.54 6.52 4.35
CA CYS A 105 -2.20 7.48 5.24
C CYS A 105 -2.22 7.03 6.70
N TYR A 106 -2.54 5.76 6.94
CA TYR A 106 -2.59 5.18 8.29
C TYR A 106 -1.23 4.66 8.78
N VAL A 107 -0.15 4.94 8.02
CA VAL A 107 1.23 4.56 8.33
C VAL A 107 1.32 3.09 8.75
N ASN A 108 0.72 2.21 7.94
CA ASN A 108 0.60 0.80 8.27
C ASN A 108 1.06 -0.11 7.14
N ALA A 109 1.40 -1.34 7.51
CA ALA A 109 1.76 -2.38 6.57
C ALA A 109 0.53 -2.89 5.82
N LEU A 110 0.74 -3.33 4.58
CA LEU A 110 -0.25 -4.10 3.86
C LEU A 110 -0.14 -5.58 4.25
N LEU A 111 -1.25 -6.21 4.57
CA LEU A 111 -1.35 -7.63 4.84
C LEU A 111 -2.09 -8.29 3.69
N VAL A 112 -1.34 -8.89 2.78
CA VAL A 112 -1.88 -9.54 1.59
C VAL A 112 -2.35 -10.94 2.00
N LEU A 113 -3.66 -11.18 1.93
CA LEU A 113 -4.29 -12.45 2.27
C LEU A 113 -4.40 -13.32 1.02
N GLY A 114 -3.86 -14.53 1.11
CA GLY A 114 -3.77 -15.44 -0.02
C GLY A 114 -2.66 -15.03 -0.98
N ARG A 115 -1.82 -16.00 -1.36
CA ARG A 115 -0.66 -15.74 -2.22
C ARG A 115 -1.03 -15.16 -3.58
N GLU A 116 -2.14 -15.63 -4.15
CA GLU A 116 -2.60 -15.26 -5.49
C GLU A 116 -2.95 -13.77 -5.58
N SER A 117 -3.42 -13.17 -4.48
CA SER A 117 -3.71 -11.74 -4.36
C SER A 117 -2.50 -10.85 -4.61
N LEU A 118 -1.26 -11.34 -4.46
CA LEU A 118 -0.07 -10.54 -4.77
C LEU A 118 0.03 -10.21 -6.27
N SER A 119 -0.56 -11.02 -7.14
CA SER A 119 -0.40 -10.90 -8.59
C SER A 119 -0.81 -9.53 -9.13
N ILE A 120 -1.91 -8.97 -8.64
CA ILE A 120 -2.41 -7.65 -9.05
C ILE A 120 -1.56 -6.49 -8.52
N LEU A 121 -0.79 -6.73 -7.45
CA LEU A 121 0.11 -5.74 -6.85
C LEU A 121 1.49 -5.69 -7.51
N LYS A 122 1.79 -6.59 -8.45
CA LYS A 122 3.09 -6.65 -9.15
C LYS A 122 3.54 -5.31 -9.76
N PRO A 123 2.68 -4.50 -10.42
CA PRO A 123 3.09 -3.22 -11.00
C PRO A 123 3.62 -2.21 -9.97
N PHE A 124 3.29 -2.38 -8.70
CA PHE A 124 3.69 -1.51 -7.60
C PHE A 124 4.91 -2.04 -6.84
N THR A 125 5.44 -3.22 -7.19
CA THR A 125 6.49 -3.86 -6.41
C THR A 125 7.84 -3.17 -6.62
N ALA A 126 8.31 -2.43 -5.61
CA ALA A 126 9.64 -1.83 -5.59
C ALA A 126 10.72 -2.87 -5.26
N TRP A 127 10.41 -3.83 -4.40
CA TRP A 127 11.28 -4.96 -4.05
C TRP A 127 10.46 -6.11 -3.45
N LYS A 128 10.97 -7.35 -3.53
CA LYS A 128 10.33 -8.52 -2.92
C LYS A 128 11.34 -9.53 -2.39
N MET A 129 10.97 -10.19 -1.30
CA MET A 129 11.72 -11.33 -0.76
C MET A 129 11.03 -12.64 -1.10
N LYS A 130 11.78 -13.54 -1.73
CA LYS A 130 11.39 -14.94 -1.88
C LYS A 130 11.96 -15.77 -0.73
N SER A 131 11.24 -16.82 -0.35
CA SER A 131 11.63 -17.73 0.73
C SER A 131 11.12 -19.14 0.47
N THR A 132 11.88 -20.13 0.92
CA THR A 132 11.48 -21.54 1.05
C THR A 132 11.29 -21.93 2.53
N ALA A 133 11.41 -20.98 3.45
CA ALA A 133 11.28 -21.21 4.88
C ALA A 133 9.86 -21.61 5.25
N GLU A 134 9.75 -22.52 6.22
CA GLU A 134 8.49 -22.79 6.89
C GLU A 134 8.16 -21.61 7.80
N LEU A 135 6.89 -21.21 7.81
CA LEU A 135 6.40 -20.08 8.62
C LEU A 135 5.40 -20.60 9.64
N PRO A 136 5.85 -21.27 10.72
CA PRO A 136 4.99 -21.57 11.85
C PRO A 136 4.41 -20.28 12.45
N GLU A 137 3.35 -20.43 13.25
CA GLU A 137 2.55 -19.28 13.72
C GLU A 137 3.38 -18.22 14.45
N ASN A 138 4.37 -18.64 15.25
CA ASN A 138 5.30 -17.74 15.94
C ASN A 138 6.14 -16.89 14.96
N GLU A 139 6.60 -17.48 13.85
CA GLU A 139 7.33 -16.79 12.80
C GLU A 139 6.42 -15.81 12.04
N VAL A 140 5.18 -16.20 11.74
CA VAL A 140 4.18 -15.31 11.13
C VAL A 140 3.96 -14.08 12.02
N LYS A 141 3.67 -14.28 13.32
CA LYS A 141 3.47 -13.17 14.27
C LYS A 141 4.69 -12.26 14.36
N ARG A 142 5.90 -12.83 14.39
CA ARG A 142 7.13 -12.03 14.45
C ARG A 142 7.28 -11.17 13.21
N ASN A 143 7.10 -11.74 12.02
CA ASN A 143 7.26 -10.99 10.77
C ASN A 143 6.16 -9.93 10.61
N LEU A 144 4.91 -10.21 11.00
CA LEU A 144 3.85 -9.20 11.03
C LEU A 144 4.23 -8.00 11.92
N ARG A 145 4.83 -8.26 13.09
CA ARG A 145 5.33 -7.20 13.96
C ARG A 145 6.48 -6.41 13.33
N ILE A 146 7.43 -7.08 12.66
CA ILE A 146 8.54 -6.43 11.97
C ILE A 146 8.03 -5.51 10.86
N VAL A 147 7.18 -6.02 9.97
CA VAL A 147 6.61 -5.27 8.83
C VAL A 147 5.83 -4.04 9.35
N GLY A 148 5.08 -4.18 10.45
CA GLY A 148 4.35 -3.06 11.06
C GLY A 148 5.23 -1.93 11.59
N TYR A 149 6.46 -2.21 12.03
CA TYR A 149 7.40 -1.16 12.46
C TYR A 149 8.23 -0.59 11.31
N THR A 150 8.47 -1.39 10.27
CA THR A 150 9.29 -0.99 9.14
C THR A 150 8.84 0.34 8.52
N ILE A 151 7.53 0.52 8.32
CA ILE A 151 7.00 1.73 7.68
C ILE A 151 7.32 2.99 8.50
N LEU A 152 7.26 2.91 9.83
CA LEU A 152 7.49 4.05 10.73
C LEU A 152 8.89 4.65 10.58
N ASP A 153 9.90 3.80 10.35
CA ASP A 153 11.31 4.21 10.35
C ASP A 153 11.69 5.11 9.18
N PHE A 154 10.97 5.02 8.05
CA PHE A 154 11.27 5.80 6.84
C PHE A 154 10.10 6.66 6.35
N HIS A 155 8.89 6.54 6.91
CA HIS A 155 7.68 7.16 6.38
C HIS A 155 7.88 8.67 6.14
N ASN A 156 8.17 9.44 7.19
CA ASN A 156 8.28 10.91 7.12
C ASN A 156 9.27 11.38 6.04
N LYS A 157 10.48 10.81 6.03
CA LYS A 157 11.52 11.19 5.08
C LYS A 157 11.13 10.87 3.64
N LEU A 158 10.53 9.69 3.41
CA LEU A 158 10.15 9.25 2.08
C LEU A 158 8.98 10.05 1.51
N ILE A 159 7.97 10.33 2.32
CA ILE A 159 6.79 11.07 1.85
C ILE A 159 7.15 12.50 1.48
N GLU A 160 8.03 13.14 2.27
CA GLU A 160 8.44 14.53 2.06
C GLU A 160 9.28 14.67 0.78
N GLU A 161 10.25 13.76 0.58
CA GLU A 161 11.05 13.73 -0.64
C GLU A 161 10.20 13.47 -1.88
N ALA A 162 9.26 12.52 -1.78
CA ALA A 162 8.35 12.19 -2.88
C ALA A 162 7.46 13.39 -3.24
N TYR A 163 6.84 14.02 -2.24
CA TYR A 163 5.98 15.18 -2.44
C TYR A 163 6.74 16.36 -3.06
N LYS A 164 7.90 16.73 -2.51
CA LYS A 164 8.73 17.82 -3.05
C LYS A 164 9.13 17.56 -4.51
N THR A 165 9.49 16.31 -4.83
CA THR A 165 9.83 15.91 -6.20
C THR A 165 8.62 16.03 -7.11
N LEU A 166 7.46 15.50 -6.71
CA LEU A 166 6.22 15.59 -7.50
C LEU A 166 5.78 17.04 -7.72
N LYS A 167 5.86 17.92 -6.71
CA LYS A 167 5.55 19.35 -6.84
C LYS A 167 6.45 20.04 -7.84
N ARG A 168 7.76 19.80 -7.75
CA ARG A 168 8.74 20.37 -8.68
C ARG A 168 8.49 19.88 -10.12
N VAL A 169 8.35 18.57 -10.30
CA VAL A 169 8.03 17.97 -11.61
C VAL A 169 6.74 18.56 -12.18
N SER A 170 5.69 18.72 -11.36
CA SER A 170 4.42 19.25 -11.84
C SER A 170 4.51 20.72 -12.26
N LYS A 171 5.34 21.50 -11.58
CA LYS A 171 5.66 22.88 -11.96
C LYS A 171 6.42 22.92 -13.30
N GLU A 172 7.46 22.11 -13.45
CA GLU A 172 8.26 22.01 -14.68
C GLU A 172 7.42 21.60 -15.89
N LEU A 173 6.54 20.62 -15.72
CA LEU A 173 5.63 20.16 -16.78
C LEU A 173 4.64 21.25 -17.22
N ARG A 174 4.20 22.13 -16.31
CA ARG A 174 3.30 23.25 -16.64
C ARG A 174 4.01 24.41 -17.33
N GLU A 175 5.19 24.78 -16.85
CA GLU A 175 5.87 26.02 -17.28
C GLU A 175 6.72 25.84 -18.53
N LYS A 176 7.31 24.66 -18.70
CA LYS A 176 8.35 24.41 -19.71
C LYS A 176 8.07 23.21 -20.60
N GLU A 177 7.03 22.44 -20.30
CA GLU A 177 6.71 21.17 -20.98
C GLU A 177 7.92 20.20 -21.03
N ASN A 178 8.81 20.24 -20.02
CA ASN A 178 10.05 19.46 -20.02
C ASN A 178 9.81 18.03 -19.50
N PHE A 179 9.24 17.17 -20.36
CA PHE A 179 8.93 15.79 -20.02
C PHE A 179 10.16 14.91 -19.78
N ASP A 180 11.29 15.18 -20.45
CA ASP A 180 12.51 14.36 -20.31
C ASP A 180 13.16 14.54 -18.95
N GLU A 181 13.32 15.80 -18.51
CA GLU A 181 13.84 16.08 -17.18
C GLU A 181 12.89 15.56 -16.08
N ALA A 182 11.59 15.74 -16.26
CA ALA A 182 10.57 15.20 -15.36
C ALA A 182 10.69 13.67 -15.24
N LYS A 183 10.82 12.97 -16.37
CA LYS A 183 11.00 11.51 -16.42
C LYS A 183 12.27 11.06 -15.69
N ILE A 184 13.39 11.76 -15.91
CA ILE A 184 14.66 11.46 -15.23
C ILE A 184 14.52 11.63 -13.72
N ASN A 185 13.89 12.72 -13.27
CA ASN A 185 13.70 13.03 -11.86
C ASN A 185 12.82 11.99 -11.16
N LEU A 186 11.69 11.61 -11.76
CA LEU A 186 10.81 10.58 -11.22
C LEU A 186 11.49 9.21 -11.21
N LYS A 187 12.23 8.86 -12.27
CA LYS A 187 13.00 7.61 -12.31
C LYS A 187 14.03 7.54 -11.19
N LYS A 188 14.80 8.61 -10.98
CA LYS A 188 15.79 8.69 -9.88
C LYS A 188 15.13 8.47 -8.51
N LEU A 189 13.97 9.07 -8.29
CA LEU A 189 13.20 8.90 -7.05
C LEU A 189 12.74 7.44 -6.86
N ILE A 190 12.16 6.83 -7.90
CA ILE A 190 11.68 5.43 -7.86
C ILE A 190 12.85 4.47 -7.63
N ASP A 191 13.96 4.64 -8.36
CA ASP A 191 15.16 3.80 -8.21
C ASP A 191 15.77 3.91 -6.80
N LYS A 192 15.78 5.12 -6.22
CA LYS A 192 16.25 5.35 -4.84
C LYS A 192 15.38 4.59 -3.84
N ARG A 193 14.07 4.60 -4.02
CA ARG A 193 13.10 3.92 -3.15
C ARG A 193 13.19 2.40 -3.28
N ALA A 194 13.39 1.87 -4.48
CA ALA A 194 13.67 0.45 -4.70
C ALA A 194 14.95 -0.01 -3.98
N LYS A 195 16.04 0.76 -4.08
CA LYS A 195 17.31 0.47 -3.35
C LYS A 195 17.14 0.53 -1.84
N MET A 196 16.32 1.45 -1.34
CA MET A 196 15.99 1.49 0.10
C MET A 196 15.19 0.25 0.50
N ALA A 197 14.15 -0.09 -0.26
CA ALA A 197 13.30 -1.25 -0.02
C ALA A 197 14.12 -2.54 0.09
N GLU A 198 15.06 -2.71 -0.83
CA GLU A 198 16.01 -3.82 -0.84
C GLU A 198 16.86 -3.85 0.43
N LYS A 199 17.61 -2.77 0.71
CA LYS A 199 18.51 -2.71 1.88
C LYS A 199 17.77 -2.96 3.19
N ASP A 200 16.61 -2.35 3.36
CA ASP A 200 15.81 -2.51 4.57
C ASP A 200 15.21 -3.91 4.68
N GLY A 201 14.63 -4.42 3.58
CA GLY A 201 14.04 -5.74 3.53
C GLY A 201 15.04 -6.86 3.78
N GLU A 202 16.22 -6.80 3.15
CA GLU A 202 17.29 -7.76 3.37
C GLU A 202 17.77 -7.78 4.82
N ARG A 203 17.92 -6.60 5.43
CA ARG A 203 18.37 -6.45 6.81
C ARG A 203 17.33 -6.98 7.80
N ARG A 204 16.05 -6.65 7.64
CA ARG A 204 15.01 -7.00 8.63
C ARG A 204 14.55 -8.44 8.54
N PHE A 205 14.46 -8.95 7.32
CA PHE A 205 13.88 -10.27 7.06
C PHE A 205 14.94 -11.32 6.73
N TRP A 206 16.20 -11.09 7.11
CA TRP A 206 17.33 -12.00 6.84
C TRP A 206 17.05 -13.47 7.20
N ARG A 207 16.26 -13.73 8.26
CA ARG A 207 15.87 -15.09 8.68
C ARG A 207 15.02 -15.83 7.64
N LEU A 208 14.28 -15.10 6.79
CA LEU A 208 13.47 -15.69 5.72
C LEU A 208 14.31 -16.13 4.52
N LYS A 209 15.60 -15.78 4.45
CA LYS A 209 16.53 -16.27 3.41
C LYS A 209 17.01 -17.70 3.66
N GLN A 210 16.76 -18.27 4.85
CA GLN A 210 17.19 -19.62 5.17
C GLN A 210 16.49 -20.65 4.27
N LYS A 211 17.24 -21.65 3.81
CA LYS A 211 16.68 -22.78 3.04
C LYS A 211 15.71 -23.53 3.94
N GLY A 212 14.46 -23.61 3.52
CA GLY A 212 13.47 -24.52 4.10
C GLY A 212 12.99 -25.54 3.08
N LYS A 213 11.93 -26.27 3.46
CA LYS A 213 11.34 -27.37 2.69
C LYS A 213 10.19 -26.92 1.77
N GLU A 214 9.81 -25.65 1.84
CA GLU A 214 8.67 -25.15 1.07
C GLU A 214 9.03 -24.82 -0.37
N LYS A 215 8.02 -24.85 -1.25
CA LYS A 215 8.13 -24.23 -2.57
C LYS A 215 8.43 -22.74 -2.42
N GLU A 216 9.39 -22.27 -3.22
CA GLU A 216 9.80 -20.87 -3.26
C GLU A 216 8.58 -19.97 -3.48
N ARG A 217 8.44 -18.96 -2.63
CA ARG A 217 7.31 -18.02 -2.67
C ARG A 217 7.72 -16.64 -2.19
N THR A 218 7.01 -15.61 -2.64
CA THR A 218 7.14 -14.28 -2.06
C THR A 218 6.47 -14.24 -0.69
N VAL A 219 7.20 -13.76 0.31
CA VAL A 219 6.74 -13.64 1.71
C VAL A 219 6.71 -12.19 2.18
N ILE A 220 7.57 -11.35 1.62
CA ILE A 220 7.61 -9.90 1.85
C ILE A 220 7.64 -9.19 0.49
N ALA A 221 6.93 -8.07 0.38
CA ALA A 221 7.08 -7.13 -0.71
C ALA A 221 7.14 -5.70 -0.16
N TYR A 222 7.73 -4.78 -0.91
CA TYR A 222 7.61 -3.34 -0.68
C TYR A 222 6.92 -2.76 -1.90
N LEU A 223 5.84 -2.03 -1.67
CA LEU A 223 4.93 -1.52 -2.69
C LEU A 223 5.05 0.00 -2.77
N ASP A 224 5.00 0.56 -3.96
CA ASP A 224 5.16 1.97 -4.23
C ASP A 224 4.14 2.44 -5.27
N ILE A 225 3.42 3.52 -4.97
CA ILE A 225 2.43 4.12 -5.87
C ILE A 225 3.08 5.02 -6.93
N LEU A 226 4.32 5.48 -6.70
CA LEU A 226 5.01 6.42 -7.60
C LEU A 226 5.20 5.92 -9.03
N PRO A 227 5.46 4.63 -9.32
CA PRO A 227 5.48 4.14 -10.70
C PRO A 227 4.17 4.41 -11.45
N LEU A 228 3.01 4.28 -10.79
CA LEU A 228 1.71 4.58 -11.37
C LEU A 228 1.56 6.09 -11.63
N ILE A 229 1.86 6.92 -10.64
CA ILE A 229 1.82 8.38 -10.78
C ILE A 229 2.75 8.86 -11.90
N SER A 230 3.96 8.32 -11.97
CA SER A 230 4.95 8.63 -13.01
C SER A 230 4.44 8.23 -14.39
N ARG A 231 3.83 7.05 -14.54
CA ARG A 231 3.19 6.63 -15.78
C ARG A 231 2.09 7.61 -16.20
N ILE A 232 1.24 8.03 -15.27
CA ILE A 232 0.15 8.97 -15.55
C ILE A 232 0.69 10.33 -16.01
N LEU A 233 1.66 10.89 -15.29
CA LEU A 233 2.24 12.22 -15.61
C LEU A 233 3.05 12.22 -16.91
N ILE A 234 3.83 11.18 -17.17
CA ILE A 234 4.82 11.18 -18.27
C ILE A 234 4.28 10.49 -19.52
N GLN A 235 3.64 9.33 -19.39
CA GLN A 235 3.20 8.54 -20.54
C GLN A 235 1.80 8.94 -21.00
N LYS A 236 0.85 9.05 -20.05
CA LYS A 236 -0.52 9.48 -20.36
C LYS A 236 -0.64 11.01 -20.46
N LYS A 237 0.35 11.76 -19.94
CA LYS A 237 0.38 13.23 -19.92
C LYS A 237 -0.90 13.85 -19.34
N GLU A 238 -1.44 13.21 -18.29
CA GLU A 238 -2.71 13.61 -17.69
C GLU A 238 -2.60 14.97 -17.00
N LEU A 239 -3.16 15.99 -17.66
CA LEU A 239 -3.19 17.36 -17.15
C LEU A 239 -3.96 17.46 -15.84
N SER A 240 -5.01 16.67 -15.64
CA SER A 240 -5.81 16.66 -14.41
C SER A 240 -4.95 16.35 -13.18
N LEU A 241 -4.16 15.27 -13.23
CA LEU A 241 -3.25 14.87 -12.16
C LEU A 241 -2.13 15.89 -11.97
N ASN A 242 -1.51 16.35 -13.06
CA ASN A 242 -0.46 17.36 -13.00
C ASN A 242 -0.96 18.65 -12.31
N ASN A 243 -2.15 19.09 -12.71
CA ASN A 243 -2.78 20.29 -12.17
C ASN A 243 -3.12 20.15 -10.70
N PHE A 244 -3.62 18.97 -10.31
CA PHE A 244 -3.94 18.64 -8.92
C PHE A 244 -2.69 18.69 -8.05
N ILE A 245 -1.63 17.95 -8.41
CA ILE A 245 -0.36 17.94 -7.65
C ILE A 245 0.22 19.35 -7.56
N TYR A 246 0.22 20.11 -8.66
CA TYR A 246 0.72 21.48 -8.65
C TYR A 246 -0.02 22.38 -7.64
N LYS A 247 -1.33 22.20 -7.46
CA LYS A 247 -2.16 22.98 -6.54
C LYS A 247 -2.26 22.39 -5.13
N SER A 248 -1.85 21.13 -4.95
CA SER A 248 -2.04 20.40 -3.70
C SER A 248 -1.26 21.02 -2.53
N THR A 249 -1.69 20.69 -1.32
CA THR A 249 -1.02 21.02 -0.07
C THR A 249 0.01 19.95 0.30
N GLN A 250 0.78 20.20 1.37
CA GLN A 250 1.72 19.22 1.92
C GLN A 250 1.02 17.94 2.42
N ASN A 251 -0.28 17.99 2.68
CA ASN A 251 -1.04 16.82 3.13
C ASN A 251 -1.05 15.68 2.10
N LEU A 252 -0.92 16.00 0.80
CA LEU A 252 -0.81 14.98 -0.25
C LEU A 252 0.38 14.03 -0.01
N ALA A 253 1.43 14.47 0.67
CA ALA A 253 2.58 13.64 1.04
C ALA A 253 2.15 12.34 1.76
N MET A 254 1.08 12.39 2.57
CA MET A 254 0.56 11.23 3.32
C MET A 254 0.16 10.04 2.43
N THR A 255 0.04 10.23 1.11
CA THR A 255 -0.32 9.18 0.14
C THR A 255 0.90 8.50 -0.50
N LEU A 256 2.13 8.99 -0.26
CA LEU A 256 3.31 8.71 -1.08
C LEU A 256 4.35 7.80 -0.40
N SER A 257 3.96 7.03 0.61
CA SER A 257 4.90 6.16 1.32
C SER A 257 5.30 4.93 0.50
N LEU A 258 6.35 4.26 0.97
CA LEU A 258 6.78 2.95 0.49
C LEU A 258 6.20 1.91 1.45
N ILE A 259 5.29 1.06 0.99
CA ILE A 259 4.44 0.26 1.86
C ILE A 259 5.04 -1.13 2.00
N PRO A 260 5.53 -1.54 3.17
CA PRO A 260 5.94 -2.91 3.40
C PRO A 260 4.69 -3.79 3.47
N ALA A 261 4.78 -4.96 2.84
CA ALA A 261 3.69 -5.90 2.71
C ALA A 261 4.12 -7.30 3.18
N PHE A 262 3.29 -7.93 4.01
CA PHE A 262 3.44 -9.34 4.38
C PHE A 262 2.46 -10.18 3.57
N ILE A 263 2.94 -11.24 2.92
CA ILE A 263 2.08 -12.17 2.17
C ILE A 263 1.72 -13.32 3.11
N LEU A 264 0.52 -13.26 3.66
CA LEU A 264 -0.01 -14.29 4.53
C LEU A 264 -0.59 -15.43 3.69
N ASN A 265 -0.03 -16.61 3.88
CA ASN A 265 -0.47 -17.83 3.22
C ASN A 265 -0.38 -18.98 4.22
N LEU A 266 -1.53 -19.37 4.77
CA LEU A 266 -1.63 -20.45 5.75
C LEU A 266 -1.84 -21.79 5.02
N ARG A 267 -1.16 -22.85 5.44
CA ARG A 267 -1.30 -24.17 4.82
C ARG A 267 -2.71 -24.76 5.05
N THR A 268 -3.12 -25.64 4.15
CA THR A 268 -4.04 -26.78 4.40
C THR A 268 -3.41 -27.76 5.36
#